data_AF-C1MPQ5-F1
#
_entry.id   AF-C1MPQ5-F1
#
_cell.length_a   1.000
_cell.length_b   1.000
_cell.length_c   1.000
_cell.angle_alpha   90.00
_cell.angle_beta   90.00
_cell.angle_gamma   90.00
#
_symmetry.space_group_name_H-M   'P 1'
#
loop_
_entity.id
_entity.type
_entity.pdbx_description
1 polymer ?
#
loop_
_entity_poly.entity_id
_entity_poly.type
_entity_poly.pdbx_seq_one_letter_code
_entity_poly.pdbx_strand_id
1 'polypeptide(L)'
;MTMADPTDAGDAATDLACVREMRESASERLRGWPTTAEEDEDALAGGGGAQLSPRAELCVRYRLAQKRNVLGWARFLDRVESDLVASGGGDGGGGT
;
A
#
# COMPACT_ATOMS: atom_id res chain seq x y z
N MET A 1 -0.90 -13.41 22.83
CA MET A 1 -0.33 -12.21 22.19
C MET A 1 1.12 -12.14 22.62
N THR A 2 2.04 -12.41 21.71
CA THR A 2 3.48 -12.16 21.94
C THR A 2 3.72 -10.69 21.68
N MET A 3 4.28 -9.97 22.65
CA MET A 3 4.75 -8.60 22.46
C MET A 3 5.92 -8.62 21.48
N ALA A 4 5.95 -7.69 20.52
CA ALA A 4 7.10 -7.52 19.63
C ALA A 4 8.33 -7.15 20.47
N ASP A 5 9.43 -7.89 20.28
CA ASP A 5 10.73 -7.60 20.89
C ASP A 5 11.48 -6.60 19.99
N PRO A 6 11.80 -5.39 20.48
CA PRO A 6 12.45 -4.35 19.67
C PRO A 6 13.99 -4.47 19.62
N THR A 7 14.59 -5.51 20.18
CA THR A 7 16.05 -5.62 20.26
C THR A 7 16.76 -5.80 18.91
N ASP A 8 16.05 -6.27 17.88
CA ASP A 8 16.52 -6.34 16.48
C ASP A 8 15.99 -5.17 15.61
N ALA A 9 15.34 -4.16 16.21
CA ALA A 9 14.81 -3.02 15.49
C ALA A 9 15.93 -2.06 15.07
N GLY A 10 16.05 -1.80 13.76
CA GLY A 10 16.88 -0.72 13.22
C GLY A 10 18.10 -1.16 12.40
N ASP A 11 18.21 -2.44 12.03
CA ASP A 11 19.10 -2.82 10.92
C ASP A 11 18.36 -2.80 9.57
N ALA A 12 19.11 -2.66 8.49
CA ALA A 12 18.56 -2.51 7.14
C ALA A 12 17.74 -3.74 6.68
N ALA A 13 17.99 -4.93 7.25
CA ALA A 13 17.26 -6.14 6.90
C ALA A 13 15.89 -6.18 7.59
N THR A 14 15.83 -5.81 8.86
CA THR A 14 14.60 -5.68 9.63
C THR A 14 13.72 -4.56 9.06
N ASP A 15 14.30 -3.42 8.69
CA ASP A 15 13.57 -2.33 8.03
C ASP A 15 12.94 -2.78 6.70
N LEU A 16 13.71 -3.50 5.88
CA LEU A 16 13.23 -4.06 4.61
C LEU A 16 12.12 -5.09 4.82
N ALA A 17 12.25 -5.96 5.82
CA ALA A 17 11.21 -6.93 6.18
C ALA A 17 9.91 -6.22 6.60
N CYS A 18 10.01 -5.20 7.45
CA CYS A 18 8.86 -4.39 7.87
C CYS A 18 8.16 -3.73 6.68
N VAL A 19 8.92 -3.13 5.76
CA VAL A 19 8.37 -2.49 4.56
C VAL A 19 7.63 -3.49 3.67
N ARG A 20 8.16 -4.70 3.50
CA ARG A 20 7.50 -5.75 2.73
C ARG A 20 6.20 -6.22 3.36
N GLU A 21 6.18 -6.44 4.67
CA GLU A 21 4.97 -6.79 5.43
C GLU A 21 3.90 -5.69 5.30
N MET A 22 4.29 -4.42 5.44
CA MET A 22 3.37 -3.29 5.25
C MET A 22 2.79 -3.25 3.83
N ARG A 23 3.57 -3.61 2.80
CA ARG A 23 3.10 -3.66 1.41
C ARG A 23 2.17 -4.83 1.15
N GLU A 24 2.46 -6.01 1.70
CA GLU A 24 1.56 -7.16 1.59
C GLU A 24 0.22 -6.84 2.26
N SER A 25 0.24 -6.24 3.45
CA SER A 25 -0.98 -5.80 4.13
C SER A 25 -1.79 -4.78 3.32
N ALA A 26 -1.13 -3.81 2.68
CA ALA A 26 -1.79 -2.87 1.77
C ALA A 26 -2.44 -3.59 0.57
N SER A 27 -1.76 -4.61 0.03
CA SER A 27 -2.23 -5.42 -1.10
C SER A 27 -3.42 -6.30 -0.72
N GLU A 28 -3.38 -6.94 0.44
CA GLU A 28 -4.52 -7.66 1.04
C GLU A 28 -5.71 -6.74 1.25
N ARG A 29 -5.47 -5.54 1.82
CA ARG A 29 -6.52 -4.56 2.04
C ARG A 29 -7.20 -4.15 0.74
N LEU A 30 -6.45 -3.97 -0.36
CA LEU A 30 -7.00 -3.65 -1.68
C LEU A 30 -7.79 -4.84 -2.27
N ARG A 31 -7.27 -6.07 -2.18
CA ARG A 31 -7.95 -7.29 -2.62
C ARG A 31 -9.25 -7.57 -1.85
N GLY A 32 -9.37 -7.09 -0.62
CA GLY A 32 -10.57 -7.26 0.21
C GLY A 32 -11.78 -6.44 -0.23
N TRP A 33 -11.64 -5.51 -1.18
CA TRP A 33 -12.77 -4.74 -1.70
C TRP A 33 -13.48 -5.47 -2.84
N PRO A 34 -14.81 -5.34 -2.96
CA PRO A 34 -15.57 -5.98 -4.03
C PRO A 34 -15.42 -5.30 -5.39
N THR A 35 -14.75 -4.14 -5.46
CA THR A 35 -14.47 -3.39 -6.69
C THR A 35 -13.05 -2.83 -6.67
N THR A 36 -12.49 -2.48 -7.82
CA THR A 36 -11.22 -1.75 -7.93
C THR A 36 -11.41 -0.23 -7.76
N ALA A 37 -10.33 0.55 -7.79
CA ALA A 37 -10.44 2.01 -7.78
C ALA A 37 -10.97 2.53 -9.13
N GLU A 38 -10.52 1.92 -10.22
CA GLU A 38 -10.92 2.23 -11.59
C GLU A 38 -12.41 1.98 -11.82
N GLU A 39 -12.95 0.86 -11.31
CA GLU A 39 -14.39 0.56 -11.38
C GLU A 39 -15.23 1.59 -10.62
N ASP A 40 -14.74 2.10 -9.50
CA ASP A 40 -15.44 3.13 -8.73
C ASP A 40 -15.36 4.51 -9.40
N GLU A 41 -14.24 4.83 -10.05
CA GLU A 41 -14.09 6.03 -10.86
C GLU A 41 -15.04 6.01 -12.07
N ASP A 42 -15.12 4.88 -12.77
CA ASP A 42 -16.05 4.68 -13.88
C ASP A 42 -17.51 4.81 -13.42
N ALA A 43 -17.87 4.18 -12.29
CA ALA A 43 -19.22 4.29 -11.73
C ALA A 43 -19.60 5.74 -11.37
N LEU A 44 -18.64 6.55 -10.90
CA LEU A 44 -18.87 7.98 -10.61
C LEU A 44 -18.90 8.85 -11.87
N ALA A 45 -18.22 8.45 -12.94
CA ALA A 45 -18.25 9.11 -14.24
C ALA A 45 -19.57 8.86 -15.01
N GLY A 46 -20.46 8.01 -14.49
CA GLY A 46 -21.68 7.59 -15.17
C GLY A 46 -21.47 6.40 -16.11
N GLY A 47 -20.36 5.67 -15.95
CA GLY A 47 -20.11 4.39 -16.60
C GLY A 47 -21.28 3.43 -16.38
N GLY A 48 -21.77 2.82 -17.47
CA GLY A 48 -22.94 1.93 -17.44
C GLY A 48 -24.30 2.61 -17.59
N GLY A 49 -24.37 3.94 -17.77
CA GLY A 49 -25.60 4.66 -18.17
C GLY A 49 -26.69 4.81 -17.11
N ALA A 50 -26.47 4.29 -15.90
CA ALA A 50 -27.38 4.42 -14.77
C ALA A 50 -26.88 5.46 -13.76
N GLN A 51 -27.72 6.42 -13.41
CA GLN A 51 -27.37 7.43 -12.41
C GLN A 51 -27.47 6.84 -11.00
N LEU A 52 -26.37 6.95 -10.24
CA LEU A 52 -26.34 6.52 -8.84
C LEU A 52 -27.32 7.34 -8.00
N SER A 53 -28.02 6.68 -7.07
CA SER A 53 -28.73 7.41 -6.02
C SER A 53 -27.73 8.18 -5.14
N PRO A 54 -28.13 9.28 -4.47
CA PRO A 54 -27.22 10.05 -3.62
C PRO A 54 -26.52 9.22 -2.54
N ARG A 55 -27.20 8.20 -1.99
CA ARG A 55 -26.60 7.28 -1.01
C ARG A 55 -25.57 6.34 -1.64
N ALA A 56 -25.88 5.82 -2.83
CA ALA A 56 -24.95 4.96 -3.56
C ALA A 56 -23.69 5.74 -3.97
N GLU A 57 -23.86 6.96 -4.46
CA GLU A 57 -22.76 7.86 -4.81
C GLU A 57 -21.86 8.16 -3.60
N LEU A 58 -22.45 8.47 -2.44
CA LEU A 58 -21.69 8.67 -1.20
C LEU A 58 -20.85 7.43 -0.85
N CYS A 59 -21.44 6.24 -0.90
CA CYS A 59 -20.74 4.99 -0.63
C CYS A 59 -19.57 4.77 -1.60
N VAL A 60 -19.76 5.02 -2.89
CA VAL A 60 -18.72 4.88 -3.93
C VAL A 60 -17.57 5.85 -3.69
N ARG A 61 -17.89 7.14 -3.46
CA ARG A 61 -16.89 8.17 -3.15
C ARG A 61 -16.07 7.82 -1.90
N TYR A 62 -16.74 7.35 -0.84
CA TYR A 62 -16.08 6.99 0.41
C TYR A 62 -15.09 5.83 0.22
N ARG A 63 -15.52 4.73 -0.41
CA ARG A 63 -14.64 3.59 -0.63
C ARG A 63 -13.50 3.92 -1.61
N LEU A 64 -13.76 4.72 -2.64
CA LEU A 64 -12.72 5.19 -3.56
C LEU A 64 -11.66 6.01 -2.84
N ALA A 65 -12.06 6.91 -1.93
CA ALA A 65 -11.11 7.66 -1.11
C ALA A 65 -10.22 6.74 -0.27
N GLN A 66 -10.79 5.70 0.34
CA GLN A 66 -10.01 4.71 1.09
C GLN A 66 -9.02 3.95 0.19
N LYS A 67 -9.46 3.47 -0.98
CA LYS A 67 -8.59 2.78 -1.95
C LYS A 67 -7.44 3.67 -2.41
N ARG A 68 -7.73 4.93 -2.75
CA ARG A 68 -6.70 5.90 -3.17
C ARG A 68 -5.66 6.16 -2.07
N ASN A 69 -6.08 6.20 -0.80
CA ASN A 69 -5.15 6.32 0.33
C ASN A 69 -4.25 5.08 0.43
N VAL A 70 -4.80 3.87 0.33
CA VAL A 70 -4.01 2.63 0.37
C VAL A 70 -3.07 2.52 -0.83
N LEU A 71 -3.51 2.89 -2.03
CA LEU A 71 -2.66 2.97 -3.22
C LEU A 71 -1.53 4.00 -3.07
N GLY A 72 -1.83 5.14 -2.45
CA GLY A 72 -0.82 6.16 -2.11
C GLY A 72 0.21 5.63 -1.13
N TRP A 73 -0.24 4.90 -0.10
CA TRP A 73 0.63 4.23 0.87
C TRP A 73 1.52 3.16 0.21
N ALA A 74 0.96 2.32 -0.66
CA ALA A 74 1.72 1.32 -1.40
C ALA A 74 2.84 1.95 -2.25
N ARG A 75 2.54 3.03 -2.99
CA ARG A 75 3.57 3.76 -3.77
C ARG A 75 4.66 4.36 -2.89
N PHE A 76 4.31 4.85 -1.70
CA PHE A 76 5.30 5.32 -0.74
C PHE A 76 6.21 4.18 -0.27
N LEU A 77 5.64 3.02 0.08
CA LEU A 77 6.41 1.84 0.49
C LEU A 77 7.32 1.32 -0.62
N ASP A 78 6.88 1.32 -1.87
CA ASP A 78 7.71 0.93 -3.02
C ASP A 78 8.95 1.85 -3.13
N ARG A 79 8.77 3.15 -2.85
CA ARG A 79 9.90 4.10 -2.82
C ARG A 79 10.85 3.79 -1.67
N VAL A 80 10.33 3.53 -0.48
CA VAL A 80 11.14 3.21 0.70
C VAL A 80 11.93 1.91 0.49
N GLU A 81 11.31 0.86 -0.04
CA GLU A 81 12.00 -0.39 -0.37
C GLU A 81 13.14 -0.15 -1.37
N SER A 82 12.89 0.64 -2.43
CA SER A 82 13.92 1.00 -3.40
C SER A 82 15.11 1.74 -2.78
N ASP A 83 14.85 2.68 -1.86
CA ASP A 83 15.91 3.46 -1.20
C ASP A 83 16.71 2.58 -0.22
N LEU A 84 16.06 1.68 0.54
CA LEU A 84 16.71 0.72 1.42
C LEU A 84 17.63 -0.24 0.66
N VAL A 85 17.13 -0.82 -0.45
CA VAL A 85 17.93 -1.72 -1.31
C VAL A 85 19.14 -1.00 -1.90
N ALA A 86 19.00 0.27 -2.30
CA ALA A 86 20.11 1.06 -2.81
C ALA A 86 21.17 1.36 -1.73
N SER A 87 20.75 1.59 -0.48
CA SER A 87 21.67 1.84 0.65
C SER A 87 22.40 0.60 1.17
N GLY A 88 21.79 -0.59 1.07
CA GLY A 88 22.36 -1.85 1.56
C GLY A 88 23.43 -2.50 0.67
N GLY A 89 23.66 -1.97 -0.55
CA GLY A 89 24.64 -2.50 -1.51
C GLY A 89 26.10 -2.06 -1.30
N GLY A 90 26.43 -1.44 -0.16
CA GLY A 90 27.71 -0.76 0.08
C GLY A 90 28.82 -1.55 0.79
N ASP A 91 28.57 -2.73 1.37
CA ASP A 91 29.54 -3.39 2.26
C ASP A 91 30.21 -4.65 1.65
N GLY A 92 30.66 -4.52 0.41
CA GLY A 92 31.37 -5.57 -0.32
C GLY A 92 32.57 -5.05 -1.10
N GLY A 93 33.69 -4.77 -0.43
CA GLY A 93 34.96 -4.59 -1.12
C GLY A 93 35.97 -3.69 -0.42
N GLY A 94 36.87 -4.31 0.36
CA GLY A 94 38.00 -3.60 0.96
C GLY A 94 39.03 -4.54 1.59
N GLY A 95 39.30 -5.68 0.95
CA GLY A 95 40.48 -6.48 1.28
C GLY A 95 41.70 -5.88 0.60
N THR A 96 42.63 -5.37 1.40
CA THR A 96 44.09 -5.54 1.28
C THR A 96 44.70 -5.42 2.66
#